data_AF-A0A538GUC5-F1
#
_entry.id   AF-A0A538GUC5-F1
#
_cell.length_a   1.000
_cell.length_b   1.000
_cell.length_c   1.000
_cell.angle_alpha   90.00
_cell.angle_beta   90.00
_cell.angle_gamma   90.00
#
_symmetry.space_group_name_H-M   'P 1'
#
loop_
_entity.id
_entity.type
_entity.pdbx_description
1 polymer ?
#
loop_
_entity_poly.entity_id
_entity_poly.type
_entity_poly.pdbx_seq_one_letter_code
_entity_poly.pdbx_strand_id
1 'polypeptide(L)' 'MATKRYLFTPGPTPVPPEVLAAVGAPVIHHRSPEFLPVYERVLARLREVCRTESDVLLFGASGTGAF' A
#
# COMPACT_ATOMS: atom_id res chain seq x y z
N MET A 1 -15.25 24.28 0.65
CA MET A 1 -15.28 22.85 0.22
C MET A 1 -14.17 22.61 -0.77
N ALA A 2 -13.39 21.55 -0.62
CA ALA A 2 -12.37 21.21 -1.61
C ALA A 2 -13.04 20.70 -2.91
N THR A 3 -12.68 21.28 -4.05
CA THR A 3 -13.19 20.87 -5.37
C THR A 3 -12.62 19.49 -5.74
N LYS A 4 -13.48 18.56 -6.18
CA LYS A 4 -13.04 17.25 -6.71
C LYS A 4 -12.22 17.49 -7.98
N ARG A 5 -10.93 17.13 -7.94
CA ARG A 5 -10.01 17.21 -9.09
C ARG A 5 -9.95 15.86 -9.78
N TYR A 6 -10.16 15.84 -11.09
CA TYR A 6 -9.93 14.67 -11.91
C TYR A 6 -8.51 14.72 -12.46
N LEU A 7 -7.76 13.63 -12.34
CA LEU A 7 -6.39 13.50 -12.82
C LEU A 7 -6.34 12.33 -13.80
N PHE A 8 -6.02 12.62 -15.06
CA PHE A 8 -6.00 11.66 -16.17
C PHE A 8 -4.57 11.42 -16.71
N THR A 9 -3.56 11.53 -15.84
CA THR A 9 -2.17 11.19 -16.14
C THR A 9 -1.92 9.69 -15.97
N PRO A 10 -0.92 9.09 -16.63
CA PRO A 10 -0.59 7.66 -16.49
C PRO A 10 -0.03 7.29 -15.10
N GLY A 11 0.30 8.29 -14.28
CA GLY A 11 0.82 8.13 -12.93
C GLY A 11 1.42 9.46 -12.45
N PRO A 12 1.16 9.90 -11.21
CA PRO A 12 0.19 9.34 -10.26
C PRO A 12 -1.26 9.50 -10.75
N THR A 13 -2.19 8.75 -10.15
CA THR A 13 -3.65 8.82 -10.38
C THR A 13 -4.37 9.08 -9.05
N PRO A 14 -5.66 9.50 -9.05
CA PRO A 14 -6.41 9.67 -7.82
C PRO A 14 -6.49 8.36 -7.04
N VAL A 15 -6.12 8.42 -5.77
CA VAL A 15 -6.17 7.27 -4.85
C VAL A 15 -7.63 7.03 -4.42
N PRO A 16 -8.13 5.77 -4.36
CA PRO A 16 -9.48 5.48 -3.87
C PRO A 16 -9.71 6.06 -2.44
N PRO A 17 -10.89 6.64 -2.15
CA PRO A 17 -11.16 7.29 -0.86
C PRO A 17 -10.91 6.39 0.37
N GLU A 18 -11.19 5.10 0.27
CA GLU A 18 -10.98 4.11 1.32
C GLU A 18 -9.49 3.90 1.65
N VAL A 19 -8.61 4.02 0.66
CA VAL A 19 -7.16 3.95 0.86
C VAL A 19 -6.65 5.22 1.53
N LEU A 20 -7.16 6.39 1.14
CA LEU A 20 -6.85 7.65 1.81
C LEU A 20 -7.29 7.64 3.27
N ALA A 21 -8.48 7.10 3.56
CA ALA A 21 -8.97 6.94 4.93
C ALA A 21 -8.07 6.00 5.76
N ALA A 22 -7.62 4.88 5.19
CA ALA A 22 -6.70 3.96 5.86
C ALA A 22 -5.32 4.59 6.14
N VAL A 23 -4.76 5.35 5.18
CA VAL A 23 -3.48 6.06 5.35
C VAL A 23 -3.57 7.19 6.38
N GLY A 24 -4.76 7.81 6.53
CA GLY A 24 -5.02 8.83 7.54
C GLY A 24 -5.20 8.29 8.97
N ALA A 25 -5.22 6.98 9.17
CA ALA A 25 -5.32 6.37 10.49
C ALA A 25 -4.01 6.55 11.31
N PRO A 26 -4.07 6.45 12.65
CA PRO A 26 -2.87 6.47 13.48
C PRO A 26 -1.84 5.43 13.06
N VAL A 27 -0.56 5.83 13.01
CA VAL A 27 0.54 4.95 12.59
C VAL A 27 0.77 3.86 13.64
N ILE A 28 0.84 2.60 13.18
CA ILE A 28 1.21 1.45 14.01
C ILE A 28 2.74 1.35 14.05
N HIS A 29 3.30 1.11 15.24
CA HIS A 29 4.73 0.93 15.39
C HIS A 29 5.17 -0.40 14.73
N HIS A 30 6.16 -0.34 13.82
CA HIS A 30 6.58 -1.49 13.00
C HIS A 30 7.11 -2.72 13.78
N ARG A 31 7.47 -2.57 15.07
CA ARG A 31 7.86 -3.72 15.93
C ARG A 31 6.79 -4.10 16.95
N SER A 32 5.61 -3.48 16.90
CA SER A 32 4.55 -3.83 17.84
C SER A 32 3.85 -5.13 17.41
N PRO A 33 3.27 -5.89 18.35
CA PRO A 33 2.55 -7.12 18.03
C PRO A 33 1.38 -6.91 17.07
N GLU A 34 0.77 -5.72 17.05
CA GLU A 34 -0.36 -5.40 16.17
C GLU A 34 0.07 -5.21 14.70
N PHE A 35 1.33 -4.89 14.44
CA PHE A 35 1.84 -4.70 13.07
C PHE A 35 2.03 -6.03 12.33
N LEU A 36 2.50 -7.07 13.04
CA LEU A 36 2.85 -8.35 12.41
C LEU A 36 1.67 -8.97 11.62
N PRO A 37 0.44 -9.06 12.17
CA PRO A 37 -0.70 -9.56 11.41
C PRO A 37 -1.06 -8.68 10.20
N VAL A 38 -0.81 -7.38 10.26
CA VAL A 38 -1.04 -6.48 9.11
C VAL A 38 -0.04 -6.80 8.00
N TYR A 39 1.24 -6.93 8.35
CA TYR A 39 2.31 -7.22 7.41
C TYR A 39 2.13 -8.58 6.73
N GLU A 40 1.81 -9.63 7.49
CA GLU A 40 1.54 -10.97 6.94
C GLU A 40 0.37 -10.98 5.95
N ARG A 41 -0.73 -10.28 6.27
CA ARG A 41 -1.87 -10.14 5.35
C ARG A 41 -1.49 -9.41 4.06
N VAL A 42 -0.63 -8.39 4.15
CA VAL A 42 -0.13 -7.67 2.97
C VAL A 42 0.69 -8.59 2.07
N LEU A 43 1.64 -9.35 2.63
CA LEU A 43 2.46 -10.29 1.85
C LEU A 43 1.60 -11.39 1.19
N ALA A 44 0.62 -11.93 1.91
CA ALA A 44 -0.30 -12.93 1.37
C ALA A 44 -1.08 -12.39 0.16
N ARG A 45 -1.66 -11.19 0.26
CA ARG A 45 -2.39 -10.53 -0.83
C ARG A 45 -1.49 -10.13 -1.99
N LEU A 46 -0.25 -9.73 -1.72
CA LEU A 46 0.71 -9.41 -2.77
C LEU A 46 1.06 -10.64 -3.60
N ARG A 47 1.11 -11.85 -3.04
CA ARG A 47 1.26 -13.09 -3.84
C ARG A 47 0.12 -13.28 -4.82
N GLU A 48 -1.12 -13.00 -4.39
CA GLU A 48 -2.30 -13.06 -5.26
C GLU A 48 -2.23 -12.03 -6.39
N VAL A 49 -1.85 -10.78 -6.08
CA VAL A 49 -1.68 -9.69 -7.06
C VAL A 49 -0.57 -10.01 -8.07
N CYS A 50 0.57 -10.48 -7.57
CA CYS A 50 1.73 -10.86 -8.39
C CYS A 50 1.57 -12.22 -9.09
N ARG A 51 0.52 -12.99 -8.75
CA ARG A 51 0.24 -14.34 -9.27
C ARG A 51 1.45 -15.27 -9.17
N THR A 52 2.02 -15.36 -7.97
CA THR A 52 3.23 -16.14 -7.70
C THR A 52 3.05 -17.04 -6.48
N GLU A 53 3.72 -18.20 -6.51
CA GLU A 53 3.86 -19.10 -5.37
C GLU A 53 5.11 -18.78 -4.52
N SER A 54 6.05 -18.01 -5.08
CA SER A 54 7.27 -17.58 -4.40
C SER A 54 6.99 -16.49 -3.37
N ASP A 55 7.95 -16.28 -2.47
CA ASP A 55 7.94 -15.16 -1.56
C ASP A 55 7.97 -13.82 -2.31
N VAL A 56 7.24 -12.83 -1.78
CA VAL A 56 7.22 -11.46 -2.28
C VAL A 56 8.01 -10.59 -1.32
N LEU A 57 8.91 -9.76 -1.85
CA LEU A 57 9.68 -8.81 -1.06
C LEU A 57 9.01 -7.44 -1.12
N LEU A 58 8.72 -6.86 0.04
CA LEU A 58 8.14 -5.52 0.16
C LEU A 58 9.21 -4.51 0.59
N PHE A 59 9.49 -3.54 -0.28
CA PHE A 59 10.45 -2.47 -0.02
C PHE A 59 9.75 -1.20 0.46
N GLY A 60 10.26 -0.59 1.54
CA GLY A 60 9.80 0.71 2.04
C GLY A 60 10.30 1.87 1.17
N ALA A 61 9.98 1.85 -0.12
CA ALA A 61 10.46 2.82 -1.12
C ALA A 61 9.38 3.11 -2.17
N SER A 62 9.67 4.05 -3.08
CA SER A 62 8.90 4.21 -4.32
C SER A 62 9.26 3.12 -5.34
N GLY A 63 8.55 3.07 -6.47
CA GLY A 63 8.77 2.04 -7.51
C GLY A 63 10.22 1.94 -8.01
N THR A 64 10.95 3.04 -8.07
CA THR A 64 12.37 3.04 -8.48
C THR A 64 13.30 2.43 -7.43
N GLY A 65 12.93 2.42 -6.15
CA GLY A 65 13.80 1.91 -5.07
C GLY A 65 13.90 0.38 -5.00
N ALA A 66 13.14 -0.35 -5.82
CA ALA A 66 13.20 -1.80 -5.94
C ALA A 66 13.83 -2.27 -7.27
N PHE A 67 14.30 -1.32 -8.09
CA PHE A 67 14.92 -1.56 -9.40
C PHE A 67 16.41 -1.22 -9.32
#